data_AF-A0A0D7KIF8-F1
#
_entry.id   AF-A0A0D7KIF8-F1
#
_cell.length_a   1.000
_cell.length_b   1.000
_cell.length_c   1.000
_cell.angle_alpha   90.00
_cell.angle_beta   90.00
_cell.angle_gamma   90.00
#
_symmetry.space_group_name_H-M   'P 1'
#
loop_
_entity.id
_entity.type
_entity.pdbx_description
1 polymer ?
#
loop_
_entity_poly.entity_id
_entity_poly.type
_entity_poly.pdbx_seq_one_letter_code
_entity_poly.pdbx_strand_id
1 'polypeptide(L)'
;MNRTREQLIEAVQSQMPAVRWQHTQGVMTTAVQLAKKYGADPNKADIAAILHDVAKYWQTDRMEQMIREHNMPSELLEYDKQLWHAPVGAHVAQHEYGIEDVEILDAIKYHTSGREKMTLLDKVVCLADYIEPGRDF
;
A
#
# COMPACT_ATOMS: atom_id res chain seq x y z
N MET A 1 -13.25 -10.55 -7.54
CA MET A 1 -14.43 -9.65 -7.42
C MET A 1 -14.07 -8.33 -8.08
N ASN A 2 -14.90 -7.77 -8.95
CA ASN A 2 -14.66 -6.43 -9.51
C ASN A 2 -15.37 -5.39 -8.62
N ARG A 3 -14.66 -4.87 -7.60
CA ARG A 3 -15.16 -3.74 -6.78
C ARG A 3 -15.06 -2.44 -7.58
N THR A 4 -16.02 -1.53 -7.41
CA THR A 4 -15.82 -0.16 -7.89
C THR A 4 -14.78 0.55 -7.03
N ARG A 5 -14.22 1.65 -7.54
CA ARG A 5 -13.28 2.49 -6.80
C ARG A 5 -13.88 3.00 -5.49
N GLU A 6 -15.15 3.38 -5.49
CA GLU A 6 -15.87 3.87 -4.31
C GLU A 6 -16.02 2.78 -3.25
N GLN A 7 -16.38 1.56 -3.66
CA GLN A 7 -16.46 0.41 -2.76
C GLN A 7 -15.09 0.05 -2.18
N LEU A 8 -14.02 0.19 -2.97
CA LEU A 8 -12.65 0.00 -2.50
C LEU A 8 -12.28 1.03 -1.43
N ILE A 9 -12.57 2.30 -1.68
CA ILE A 9 -12.34 3.40 -0.73
C ILE A 9 -13.08 3.18 0.59
N GLU A 10 -14.38 2.86 0.53
CA GLU A 10 -15.18 2.60 1.73
C GLU A 10 -14.61 1.45 2.55
N ALA A 11 -14.27 0.34 1.89
CA ALA A 11 -13.71 -0.84 2.54
C ALA A 11 -12.35 -0.55 3.17
N VAL A 12 -11.47 0.21 2.52
CA VAL A 12 -10.14 0.54 3.07
C VAL A 12 -10.21 1.60 4.17
N GLN A 13 -11.06 2.62 4.02
CA GLN A 13 -11.27 3.64 5.05
C GLN A 13 -11.69 3.01 6.38
N SER A 14 -12.47 1.92 6.36
CA SER A 14 -12.89 1.18 7.56
C SER A 14 -11.74 0.50 8.33
N GLN A 15 -10.55 0.35 7.73
CA GLN A 15 -9.40 -0.36 8.33
C GLN A 15 -8.46 0.56 9.12
N MET A 16 -8.71 1.87 9.14
CA MET A 16 -7.76 2.86 9.66
C MET A 16 -8.46 4.06 10.32
N PRO A 17 -7.81 4.75 11.27
CA PRO A 17 -8.38 5.96 11.87
C PRO A 17 -8.43 7.12 10.86
N ALA A 18 -9.28 8.12 11.14
CA ALA A 18 -9.49 9.27 10.27
C ALA A 18 -8.19 10.01 9.88
N VAL A 19 -7.25 10.16 10.82
CA VAL A 19 -5.95 10.80 10.55
C VAL A 19 -5.13 10.03 9.51
N ARG A 20 -5.17 8.69 9.56
CA ARG A 20 -4.49 7.86 8.57
C ARG A 20 -5.21 7.91 7.22
N TRP A 21 -6.53 7.94 7.24
CA TRP A 21 -7.31 8.09 6.01
C TRP A 21 -7.00 9.41 5.30
N GLN A 22 -6.87 10.52 6.04
CA GLN A 22 -6.45 11.81 5.47
C GLN A 22 -5.08 11.72 4.79
N HIS A 23 -4.13 11.04 5.44
CA HIS A 23 -2.83 10.74 4.84
C HIS A 23 -3.00 9.93 3.54
N THR A 24 -3.77 8.84 3.55
CA THR A 24 -4.05 8.03 2.35
C THR A 24 -4.63 8.87 1.21
N GLN A 25 -5.55 9.81 1.49
CA GLN A 25 -6.09 10.73 0.49
C GLN A 25 -5.00 11.66 -0.10
N GLY A 26 -4.07 12.12 0.74
CA GLY A 26 -2.87 12.86 0.33
C GLY A 26 -1.99 12.04 -0.60
N VAL A 27 -1.71 10.78 -0.24
CA VAL A 27 -0.92 9.84 -1.06
C VAL A 27 -1.62 9.56 -2.39
N MET A 28 -2.93 9.32 -2.40
CA MET A 28 -3.71 9.11 -3.64
C MET A 28 -3.55 10.27 -4.61
N THR A 29 -3.74 11.49 -4.13
CA THR A 29 -3.62 12.70 -4.95
C THR A 29 -2.20 12.87 -5.48
N THR A 30 -1.21 12.70 -4.60
CA THR A 30 0.21 12.85 -4.94
C THR A 30 0.68 11.78 -5.93
N ALA A 31 0.30 10.52 -5.72
CA ALA A 31 0.66 9.40 -6.58
C ALA A 31 0.12 9.58 -7.99
N VAL A 32 -1.14 9.98 -8.15
CA VAL A 32 -1.74 10.28 -9.46
C VAL A 32 -1.02 11.44 -10.17
N GLN A 33 -0.64 12.49 -9.43
CA GLN A 33 0.12 13.61 -10.00
C GLN A 33 1.52 13.18 -10.45
N LEU A 34 2.25 12.42 -9.62
CA LEU A 34 3.56 11.88 -9.96
C LEU A 34 3.49 10.92 -11.14
N ALA A 35 2.48 10.04 -11.19
CA ALA A 35 2.27 9.12 -12.30
C ALA A 35 2.10 9.86 -13.63
N LYS A 36 1.21 10.87 -13.68
CA LYS A 36 1.02 11.73 -14.86
C LYS A 36 2.30 12.47 -15.26
N LYS A 37 3.05 12.97 -14.29
CA LYS A 37 4.28 13.74 -14.53
C LYS A 37 5.41 12.90 -15.12
N TYR A 38 5.57 11.67 -14.62
CA TYR A 38 6.72 10.81 -14.95
C TYR A 38 6.39 9.65 -15.89
N GLY A 39 5.13 9.50 -16.29
CA GLY A 39 4.70 8.51 -17.28
C GLY A 39 4.34 7.13 -16.72
N ALA A 40 3.97 7.03 -15.44
CA ALA A 40 3.35 5.81 -14.89
C ALA A 40 1.85 5.81 -15.18
N ASP A 41 1.20 4.65 -15.07
CA ASP A 41 -0.25 4.55 -15.19
C ASP A 41 -0.96 5.21 -13.99
N PRO A 42 -1.73 6.30 -14.18
CA PRO A 42 -2.38 7.01 -13.08
C PRO A 42 -3.47 6.18 -12.38
N ASN A 43 -4.12 5.25 -13.07
CA ASN A 43 -5.15 4.39 -12.47
C ASN A 43 -4.49 3.36 -11.55
N LYS A 44 -3.37 2.77 -11.97
CA LYS A 44 -2.60 1.87 -11.10
C LYS A 44 -2.05 2.59 -9.87
N ALA A 45 -1.56 3.82 -10.06
CA ALA A 45 -1.05 4.65 -8.96
C ALA A 45 -2.14 4.97 -7.94
N ASP A 46 -3.36 5.29 -8.39
CA ASP A 46 -4.50 5.53 -7.51
C ASP A 46 -4.88 4.28 -6.71
N ILE A 47 -5.01 3.12 -7.37
CA ILE A 47 -5.36 1.85 -6.69
C ILE A 47 -4.28 1.45 -5.68
N ALA A 48 -3.00 1.52 -6.06
CA ALA A 48 -1.89 1.21 -5.16
C ALA A 48 -1.87 2.16 -3.95
N ALA A 49 -2.08 3.46 -4.18
CA ALA A 49 -2.13 4.46 -3.12
C ALA A 49 -3.34 4.27 -2.17
N ILE A 50 -4.51 3.87 -2.68
CA ILE A 50 -5.65 3.54 -1.82
C ILE A 50 -5.28 2.42 -0.85
N LEU A 51 -4.58 1.39 -1.31
CA LEU A 51 -4.33 0.16 -0.56
C LEU A 51 -3.00 0.12 0.22
N HIS A 52 -2.07 1.04 -0.02
CA HIS A 52 -0.68 0.92 0.49
C HIS A 52 -0.59 0.67 2.00
N ASP A 53 -1.45 1.35 2.77
CA ASP A 53 -1.49 1.34 4.24
C ASP A 53 -2.66 0.50 4.82
N VAL A 54 -3.31 -0.36 4.02
CA VAL A 54 -4.53 -1.09 4.43
C VAL A 54 -4.34 -1.93 5.71
N ALA A 55 -3.13 -2.43 5.95
CA ALA A 55 -2.78 -3.22 7.13
C ALA A 55 -2.07 -2.40 8.23
N LYS A 56 -1.88 -1.09 8.05
CA LYS A 56 -1.04 -0.25 8.93
C LYS A 56 -1.46 -0.23 10.40
N TYR A 57 -2.77 -0.34 10.65
CA TYR A 57 -3.35 -0.31 11.99
C TYR A 57 -3.82 -1.69 12.48
N TRP A 58 -3.45 -2.77 11.78
CA TRP A 58 -3.72 -4.10 12.27
C TRP A 58 -2.88 -4.40 13.51
N GLN A 59 -3.41 -5.26 14.38
CA GLN A 59 -2.65 -5.76 15.52
C GLN A 59 -1.41 -6.52 15.02
N THR A 60 -0.28 -6.30 15.67
CA THR A 60 1.00 -6.95 15.33
C THR A 60 0.85 -8.47 15.26
N ASP A 61 0.19 -9.08 16.24
CA ASP A 61 0.03 -10.54 16.31
C ASP A 61 -0.78 -11.08 15.12
N ARG A 62 -1.76 -10.30 14.61
CA ARG A 62 -2.50 -10.63 13.39
C ARG A 62 -1.58 -10.59 12.16
N MET A 63 -0.71 -9.58 12.05
CA MET A 63 0.25 -9.50 10.95
C MET A 63 1.29 -10.64 11.01
N GLU A 64 1.77 -11.00 12.20
CA GLU A 64 2.66 -12.15 12.39
C GLU A 64 1.98 -13.45 11.97
N GLN A 65 0.73 -13.66 12.39
CA GLN A 65 -0.06 -14.82 11.99
C GLN A 65 -0.19 -14.91 10.47
N MET A 66 -0.53 -13.79 9.80
CA MET A 66 -0.60 -13.72 8.33
C MET A 66 0.71 -14.12 7.67
N ILE A 67 1.84 -13.60 8.16
CA ILE A 67 3.17 -13.92 7.62
C ILE A 67 3.46 -15.43 7.72
N ARG A 68 3.13 -16.05 8.86
CA ARG A 68 3.37 -17.47 9.11
C ARG A 68 2.44 -18.40 8.33
N GLU A 69 1.15 -18.08 8.28
CA GLU A 69 0.12 -18.97 7.70
C GLU A 69 0.10 -18.93 6.17
N HIS A 70 0.50 -17.82 5.56
CA HIS A 70 0.43 -17.62 4.10
C HIS A 70 1.77 -17.79 3.38
N ASN A 71 2.73 -18.51 3.99
CA ASN A 71 4.06 -18.79 3.41
C ASN A 71 4.77 -17.53 2.89
N MET A 72 4.58 -16.40 3.57
CA MET A 72 5.37 -15.21 3.30
C MET A 72 6.82 -15.44 3.78
N PRO A 73 7.82 -14.69 3.29
CA PRO A 73 9.20 -14.87 3.73
C PRO A 73 9.31 -14.74 5.26
N SER A 74 9.75 -15.80 5.93
CA SER A 74 9.87 -15.83 7.39
C SER A 74 10.86 -14.80 7.92
N GLU A 75 11.83 -14.41 7.08
CA GLU A 75 12.81 -13.34 7.30
C GLU A 75 12.15 -12.01 7.68
N LEU A 76 10.92 -11.75 7.22
CA LEU A 76 10.17 -10.53 7.58
C LEU A 76 10.04 -10.37 9.10
N LEU A 77 9.92 -11.49 9.82
CA LEU A 77 9.77 -11.50 11.28
C LEU A 77 11.06 -11.12 12.03
N GLU A 78 12.20 -11.04 11.35
CA GLU A 78 13.48 -10.62 11.91
C GLU A 78 13.67 -9.10 11.90
N TYR A 79 12.83 -8.37 11.15
CA TYR A 79 12.90 -6.92 11.00
C TYR A 79 11.88 -6.16 11.86
N ASP A 80 11.95 -4.82 11.85
CA ASP A 80 11.02 -3.96 12.57
C ASP A 80 9.56 -4.25 12.18
N LYS A 81 8.71 -4.40 13.19
CA LYS A 81 7.27 -4.69 13.07
C LYS A 81 6.53 -3.65 12.23
N GLN A 82 7.01 -2.41 12.21
CA GLN A 82 6.46 -1.35 11.37
C GLN A 82 6.62 -1.65 9.88
N LEU A 83 7.53 -2.53 9.45
CA LEU A 83 7.69 -2.88 8.04
C LEU A 83 6.68 -3.92 7.56
N TRP A 84 6.04 -4.66 8.48
CA TRP A 84 5.22 -5.82 8.14
C TRP A 84 3.94 -5.46 7.38
N HIS A 85 3.37 -4.27 7.63
CA HIS A 85 2.11 -3.86 7.00
C HIS A 85 2.21 -3.76 5.47
N ALA A 86 3.36 -3.45 4.90
CA ALA A 86 3.51 -3.33 3.45
C ALA A 86 3.35 -4.68 2.74
N PRO A 87 4.14 -5.74 3.06
CA PRO A 87 3.95 -7.04 2.45
C PRO A 87 2.63 -7.70 2.87
N VAL A 88 2.16 -7.52 4.11
CA VAL A 88 0.84 -8.04 4.54
C VAL A 88 -0.27 -7.32 3.77
N GLY A 89 -0.18 -6.00 3.60
CA GLY A 89 -1.11 -5.19 2.84
C GLY A 89 -1.19 -5.61 1.38
N ALA A 90 -0.07 -5.98 0.74
CA ALA A 90 -0.07 -6.53 -0.61
C ALA A 90 -0.77 -7.89 -0.68
N HIS A 91 -0.54 -8.78 0.30
CA HIS A 91 -1.26 -10.05 0.39
C HIS A 91 -2.77 -9.84 0.53
N VAL A 92 -3.17 -8.93 1.41
CA VAL A 92 -4.57 -8.56 1.64
C VAL A 92 -5.19 -7.94 0.40
N ALA A 93 -4.50 -7.03 -0.29
CA ALA A 93 -4.93 -6.45 -1.55
C ALA A 93 -5.24 -7.53 -2.60
N GLN A 94 -4.40 -8.55 -2.69
CA GLN A 94 -4.61 -9.66 -3.61
C GLN A 94 -5.84 -10.51 -3.23
N HIS A 95 -5.92 -10.97 -1.97
CA HIS A 95 -6.87 -12.01 -1.58
C HIS A 95 -8.23 -11.46 -1.14
N GLU A 96 -8.25 -10.31 -0.46
CA GLU A 96 -9.48 -9.69 0.04
C GLU A 96 -10.02 -8.63 -0.91
N TYR A 97 -9.14 -7.95 -1.66
CA TYR A 97 -9.51 -6.88 -2.59
C TYR A 97 -9.48 -7.28 -4.07
N GLY A 98 -9.01 -8.49 -4.40
CA GLY A 98 -9.06 -9.04 -5.74
C GLY A 98 -8.13 -8.33 -6.73
N ILE A 99 -7.06 -7.70 -6.23
CA ILE A 99 -6.05 -7.07 -7.07
C ILE A 99 -5.14 -8.17 -7.65
N GLU A 100 -5.12 -8.28 -8.97
CA GLU A 100 -4.32 -9.28 -9.69
C GLU A 100 -3.09 -8.66 -10.39
N ASP A 101 -3.05 -7.33 -10.52
CA ASP A 101 -1.96 -6.63 -11.19
C ASP A 101 -0.70 -6.62 -10.31
N VAL A 102 0.31 -7.36 -10.74
CA VAL A 102 1.58 -7.52 -10.00
C VAL A 102 2.30 -6.19 -9.80
N GLU A 103 2.16 -5.22 -10.70
CA GLU A 103 2.79 -3.91 -10.55
C GLU A 103 2.16 -3.13 -9.38
N ILE A 104 0.83 -3.21 -9.24
CA ILE A 104 0.10 -2.62 -8.10
C ILE A 104 0.50 -3.32 -6.79
N LEU A 105 0.51 -4.65 -6.79
CA LEU A 105 0.86 -5.45 -5.61
C LEU A 105 2.30 -5.18 -5.15
N ASP A 106 3.25 -5.08 -6.09
CA ASP A 106 4.64 -4.75 -5.78
C ASP A 106 4.76 -3.33 -5.23
N ALA A 107 4.08 -2.35 -5.82
CA ALA A 107 4.11 -0.98 -5.34
C ALA A 107 3.59 -0.86 -3.88
N ILE A 108 2.56 -1.63 -3.52
CA ILE A 108 2.08 -1.76 -2.14
C ILE A 108 3.13 -2.46 -1.27
N LYS A 109 3.65 -3.61 -1.72
CA LYS A 109 4.58 -4.44 -0.95
C LYS A 109 5.87 -3.73 -0.55
N TYR A 110 6.37 -2.87 -1.43
CA TYR A 110 7.69 -2.24 -1.29
C TYR A 110 7.62 -0.73 -0.98
N HIS A 111 6.45 -0.17 -0.66
CA HIS A 111 6.34 1.29 -0.46
C HIS A 111 7.17 1.81 0.72
N THR A 112 7.40 1.00 1.75
CA THR A 112 8.19 1.39 2.93
C THR A 112 9.68 1.13 2.79
N SER A 113 10.07 -0.08 2.38
CA SER A 113 11.47 -0.50 2.31
C SER A 113 12.16 -0.10 1.02
N GLY A 114 11.39 0.16 -0.03
CA GLY A 114 11.88 0.09 -1.40
C GLY A 114 12.36 -1.31 -1.79
N ARG A 115 13.00 -1.41 -2.96
CA ARG A 115 13.73 -2.60 -3.42
C ARG A 115 14.77 -2.21 -4.47
N GLU A 116 15.70 -3.11 -4.75
CA GLU A 116 16.54 -2.95 -5.94
C GLU A 116 15.67 -2.96 -7.20
N LYS A 117 16.02 -2.12 -8.18
CA LYS A 117 15.34 -2.03 -9.48
C LYS A 117 13.83 -1.76 -9.37
N MET A 118 13.43 -0.92 -8.40
CA MET A 118 12.05 -0.42 -8.29
C MET A 118 11.48 -0.01 -9.65
N THR A 119 10.25 -0.47 -9.92
CA THR A 119 9.47 -0.03 -11.07
C THR A 119 9.18 1.46 -10.97
N LEU A 120 8.66 2.06 -12.04
CA LEU A 120 8.22 3.44 -11.97
C LEU A 120 7.06 3.60 -10.97
N LEU A 121 6.14 2.62 -10.91
CA LEU A 121 5.02 2.65 -9.98
C LEU A 121 5.48 2.52 -8.52
N ASP A 122 6.44 1.63 -8.23
CA ASP A 122 7.02 1.50 -6.89
C ASP A 122 7.57 2.85 -6.40
N LYS A 123 8.32 3.55 -7.27
CA LYS A 123 8.90 4.86 -6.96
C LYS A 123 7.84 5.91 -6.75
N VAL A 124 6.77 5.90 -7.56
CA VAL A 124 5.66 6.83 -7.45
C VAL A 124 4.97 6.68 -6.09
N VAL A 125 4.63 5.46 -5.67
CA VAL A 125 3.91 5.22 -4.41
C VAL A 125 4.80 5.50 -3.21
N CYS A 126 6.05 5.02 -3.22
CA CYS A 126 7.02 5.27 -2.16
C CYS A 126 7.29 6.77 -1.98
N LEU A 127 7.49 7.52 -3.07
CA LEU A 127 7.70 8.96 -2.98
C LEU A 127 6.43 9.69 -2.54
N ALA A 128 5.26 9.30 -3.06
CA ALA A 128 3.98 9.90 -2.68
C ALA A 128 3.68 9.76 -1.19
N ASP A 129 3.94 8.59 -0.61
CA ASP A 129 3.81 8.34 0.83
C ASP A 129 4.67 9.31 1.66
N TYR A 130 5.88 9.61 1.16
CA TYR A 130 6.81 10.49 1.85
C TYR A 130 6.50 11.99 1.70
N ILE A 131 5.97 12.44 0.56
CA ILE A 131 5.84 13.88 0.23
C ILE A 131 4.39 14.39 0.19
N GLU A 132 3.41 13.58 0.55
CA GLU A 132 2.02 14.02 0.52
C GLU A 132 1.81 15.26 1.41
N PRO A 133 0.90 16.20 1.04
CA PRO A 133 0.87 17.55 1.62
C PRO A 133 0.59 17.64 3.13
N GLY A 134 0.09 16.57 3.74
CA GLY A 134 -0.13 16.47 5.19
C GLY A 134 1.10 16.07 6.00
N ARG A 135 2.21 15.67 5.34
CA ARG A 135 3.49 15.39 5.99
C ARG A 135 4.12 16.68 6.52
N ASP A 136 4.55 16.63 7.77
CA ASP A 136 5.31 17.68 8.46
C ASP A 136 6.46 17.01 9.21
N PHE A 137 7.70 17.47 8.98
CA PHE A 137 8.93 16.80 9.44
C PHE A 137 10.01 17.80 9.86
#